data_AF-A0A9D7CHC6-F1
#
_entry.id   AF-A0A9D7CHC6-F1
#
_cell.length_a   1.000
_cell.length_b   1.000
_cell.length_c   1.000
_cell.angle_alpha   90.00
_cell.angle_beta   90.00
_cell.angle_gamma   90.00
#
_symmetry.space_group_name_H-M   'P 1'
#
loop_
_entity.id
_entity.type
_entity.pdbx_description
1 polymer ?
#
loop_
_entity_poly.entity_id
_entity_poly.type
_entity_poly.pdbx_seq_one_letter_code
_entity_poly.pdbx_strand_id
1 'polypeptide(L)'
;MPCRRPLQCRGARLLLAALAIPLLASAPAAQSPAARSPAQASAQAQSPRKVLPASAAPLRVLFIGNSYTYYHNLPEIMAGLAAGAVPPRQLHVAMEVEGGATLQRHWMRGTALRRIEEESWDFVVLQEQSMLGVTLVEGAPAINDPAFFQQYARLFDRAIRRRGARTVLYSTWSRRNAPASQQAALDAAYGALGREIGALVAPVGATWQRVRAERPTLELFDPDGSHPSPVGSLLAASVLWGVIGGEVPARLPRELRGHPVADLTTGAGLADTLAILVALPERDAALVRAQAAQVIREARAAGGLLPISTIPPLALALPPGTALSPGQLAGHWTGTMRLYGSPVEVSLHFTTTGGTLRGEWTEVYERGRLSLMVEGLRIEGTTLHFALSDPRFLMPTVYHRAVWRGGALEGVAEAGTAEQLPHLIGRWTMRAR
;
A
#
# COMPACT_ATOMS: atom_id res chain seq x y z
N MET A 1 38.20 33.38 45.16
CA MET A 1 38.51 31.98 45.51
C MET A 1 37.79 31.06 44.52
N PRO A 2 38.51 30.11 43.91
CA PRO A 2 38.05 29.25 42.84
C PRO A 2 37.62 27.87 43.36
N CYS A 3 36.86 27.11 42.57
CA CYS A 3 37.02 25.65 42.43
C CYS A 3 36.39 25.23 41.09
N ARG A 4 37.19 25.02 40.06
CA ARG A 4 37.88 23.77 39.68
C ARG A 4 36.93 22.72 39.06
N ARG A 5 37.06 22.59 37.73
CA ARG A 5 36.82 21.40 36.87
C ARG A 5 37.32 20.08 37.52
N PRO A 6 36.98 18.84 37.06
CA PRO A 6 36.82 18.45 35.64
C PRO A 6 35.87 17.29 35.27
N LEU A 7 35.69 17.16 33.94
CA LEU A 7 35.48 15.98 33.09
C LEU A 7 35.27 14.60 33.76
N GLN A 8 34.20 13.90 33.36
CA GLN A 8 34.27 12.45 33.16
C GLN A 8 33.58 12.03 31.85
N CYS A 9 34.44 11.58 30.92
CA CYS A 9 34.08 10.67 29.85
C CYS A 9 33.52 9.38 30.44
N ARG A 10 32.39 8.89 29.92
CA ARG A 10 32.05 7.46 30.00
C ARG A 10 31.86 6.95 28.58
N GLY A 11 32.92 6.33 28.06
CA GLY A 11 32.85 5.49 26.89
C GLY A 11 32.07 4.22 27.22
N ALA A 12 31.02 3.94 26.46
CA ALA A 12 30.42 2.61 26.41
C ALA A 12 31.27 1.77 25.43
N ARG A 13 32.15 0.95 25.99
CA ARG A 13 32.78 -0.17 25.28
C ARG A 13 31.68 -1.21 25.00
N LEU A 14 31.22 -1.31 23.75
CA LEU A 14 30.52 -2.49 23.27
C LEU A 14 31.57 -3.61 23.10
N LEU A 15 31.47 -4.64 23.94
CA LEU A 15 32.14 -5.91 23.75
C LEU A 15 31.61 -6.56 22.47
N LEU A 16 32.47 -6.71 21.46
CA LEU A 16 32.28 -7.69 20.39
C LEU A 16 32.40 -9.09 21.00
N ALA A 17 31.27 -9.79 21.12
CA ALA A 17 31.28 -11.24 21.23
C ALA A 17 31.41 -11.82 19.81
N ALA A 18 32.57 -12.38 19.51
CA ALA A 18 32.81 -13.16 18.30
C ALA A 18 32.01 -14.47 18.38
N LEU A 19 30.99 -14.61 17.53
CA LEU A 19 30.33 -15.88 17.27
C LEU A 19 31.07 -16.59 16.13
N ALA A 20 31.78 -17.65 16.49
CA ALA A 20 32.39 -18.58 15.56
C ALA A 20 31.30 -19.28 14.74
N ILE A 21 31.39 -19.17 13.41
CA ILE A 21 30.55 -19.91 12.46
C ILE A 21 31.19 -21.29 12.30
N PRO A 22 30.50 -22.41 12.62
CA PRO A 22 31.01 -23.73 12.29
C PRO A 22 30.91 -23.94 10.77
N LEU A 23 32.02 -24.36 10.16
CA LEU A 23 32.04 -24.95 8.82
C LEU A 23 31.14 -26.20 8.81
N LEU A 24 30.01 -26.11 8.11
CA LEU A 24 29.16 -27.25 7.82
C LEU A 24 29.66 -27.96 6.56
N ALA A 25 29.91 -29.26 6.72
CA ALA A 25 30.35 -30.19 5.71
C ALA A 25 29.40 -30.26 4.51
N SER A 26 29.98 -30.51 3.34
CA SER A 26 29.33 -30.72 2.06
C SER A 26 28.32 -31.88 2.08
N ALA A 27 27.06 -31.58 1.78
CA ALA A 27 26.02 -32.57 1.48
C ALA A 27 26.10 -33.01 0.01
N PRO A 28 25.74 -34.27 -0.33
CA PRO A 28 25.89 -34.82 -1.67
C PRO A 28 24.79 -34.29 -2.63
N ALA A 29 25.13 -34.24 -3.91
CA ALA A 29 24.28 -33.78 -4.99
C ALA A 29 22.94 -34.54 -5.07
N ALA A 30 21.83 -33.84 -4.84
CA ALA A 30 20.49 -34.33 -5.11
C ALA A 30 20.18 -34.18 -6.61
N GLN A 31 19.73 -35.29 -7.21
CA GLN A 31 19.32 -35.37 -8.61
C GLN A 31 18.10 -34.48 -8.90
N SER A 32 18.14 -33.73 -10.00
CA SER A 32 17.04 -32.89 -10.47
C SER A 32 15.78 -33.70 -10.76
N PRO A 33 14.60 -33.35 -10.22
CA PRO A 33 13.35 -33.90 -10.70
C PRO A 33 12.97 -33.23 -12.03
N ALA A 34 12.56 -34.06 -12.99
CA ALA A 34 12.10 -33.63 -14.31
C ALA A 34 11.02 -32.53 -14.23
N ALA A 35 11.17 -31.51 -15.07
CA ALA A 35 10.24 -30.40 -15.19
C ALA A 35 8.83 -30.89 -15.58
N ARG A 36 7.84 -30.66 -14.70
CA ARG A 36 6.43 -30.82 -15.04
C ARG A 36 5.94 -29.61 -15.84
N SER A 37 5.14 -29.88 -16.85
CA SER A 37 4.56 -28.88 -17.76
C SER A 37 3.66 -27.86 -17.03
N PRO A 38 3.55 -26.59 -17.48
CA PRO A 38 2.84 -25.50 -16.77
C PRO A 38 1.34 -25.73 -16.55
N ALA A 39 0.73 -26.70 -17.23
CA ALA A 39 -0.70 -26.99 -17.14
C ALA A 39 -1.11 -27.81 -15.91
N GLN A 40 -0.18 -28.32 -15.10
CA GLN A 40 -0.46 -29.15 -13.92
C GLN A 40 -0.27 -28.44 -12.57
N ALA A 41 0.02 -27.13 -12.55
CA ALA A 41 0.31 -26.37 -11.33
C ALA A 41 -0.93 -25.73 -10.65
N SER A 42 -2.13 -25.82 -11.22
CA SER A 42 -3.32 -25.09 -10.73
C SER A 42 -4.31 -25.93 -9.89
N ALA A 43 -3.92 -27.13 -9.45
CA ALA A 43 -4.73 -27.94 -8.53
C ALA A 43 -4.00 -28.17 -7.19
N GLN A 44 -3.55 -27.10 -6.53
CA GLN A 44 -3.36 -27.19 -5.08
C GLN A 44 -4.75 -27.23 -4.44
N ALA A 45 -5.05 -28.36 -3.79
CA ALA A 45 -6.31 -28.64 -3.11
C ALA A 45 -6.78 -27.42 -2.30
N GLN A 46 -7.86 -26.79 -2.74
CA GLN A 46 -8.52 -25.75 -1.97
C GLN A 46 -9.05 -26.41 -0.69
N SER A 47 -8.57 -26.00 0.48
CA SER A 47 -9.18 -26.41 1.75
C SER A 47 -10.69 -26.14 1.67
N PRO A 48 -11.54 -27.08 2.10
CA PRO A 48 -12.98 -26.89 1.99
C PRO A 48 -13.38 -25.62 2.76
N ARG A 49 -14.06 -24.70 2.07
CA ARG A 49 -14.58 -23.48 2.69
C ARG A 49 -15.57 -23.86 3.78
N LYS A 50 -15.51 -23.17 4.91
CA LYS A 50 -16.50 -23.32 5.99
C LYS A 50 -17.90 -23.05 5.42
N VAL A 51 -18.84 -23.94 5.71
CA VAL A 51 -20.25 -23.72 5.43
C VAL A 51 -20.72 -22.56 6.31
N LEU A 52 -21.32 -21.54 5.70
CA LEU A 52 -21.78 -20.38 6.46
C LEU A 52 -22.86 -20.80 7.46
N PRO A 53 -22.88 -20.23 8.68
CA PRO A 53 -23.89 -20.55 9.67
C PRO A 53 -25.30 -20.21 9.15
N ALA A 54 -26.32 -20.91 9.67
CA ALA A 54 -27.71 -20.59 9.40
C ALA A 54 -28.05 -19.13 9.79
N SER A 55 -29.10 -18.56 9.20
CA SER A 55 -29.50 -17.14 9.34
C SER A 55 -29.67 -16.67 10.80
N ALA A 56 -29.96 -17.59 11.73
CA ALA A 56 -30.13 -17.30 13.15
C ALA A 56 -28.81 -17.15 13.95
N ALA A 57 -27.71 -17.78 13.54
CA ALA A 57 -26.42 -17.71 14.27
C ALA A 57 -25.53 -16.60 13.69
N PRO A 58 -24.84 -15.79 14.52
CA PRO A 58 -24.12 -14.62 14.04
C PRO A 58 -22.99 -14.98 13.06
N LEU A 59 -22.84 -14.20 11.98
CA LEU A 59 -21.64 -14.27 11.13
C LEU A 59 -20.49 -13.57 11.82
N ARG A 60 -19.32 -14.20 11.86
CA ARG A 60 -18.12 -13.64 12.46
C ARG A 60 -17.24 -13.02 11.38
N VAL A 61 -16.94 -11.73 11.50
CA VAL A 61 -16.12 -10.99 10.53
C VAL A 61 -14.97 -10.27 11.24
N LEU A 62 -13.74 -10.60 10.87
CA LEU A 62 -12.54 -9.89 11.31
C LEU A 62 -12.11 -8.90 10.23
N PHE A 63 -11.82 -7.66 10.62
CA PHE A 63 -11.21 -6.67 9.75
C PHE A 63 -9.73 -6.52 10.08
N ILE A 64 -8.86 -6.56 9.08
CA ILE A 64 -7.44 -6.27 9.22
C ILE A 64 -7.14 -5.08 8.31
N GLY A 65 -6.69 -3.96 8.89
CA GLY A 65 -6.54 -2.72 8.14
C GLY A 65 -5.98 -1.54 8.92
N ASN A 66 -6.43 -0.34 8.58
CA ASN A 66 -5.97 0.92 9.16
C ASN A 66 -7.13 1.91 9.28
N SER A 67 -6.85 3.21 9.17
CA SER A 67 -7.81 4.29 9.32
C SER A 67 -8.99 4.22 8.35
N TYR A 68 -8.84 3.60 7.18
CA TYR A 68 -9.96 3.40 6.24
C TYR A 68 -10.97 2.34 6.74
N THR A 69 -10.59 1.58 7.78
CA THR A 69 -11.45 0.63 8.48
C THR A 69 -11.99 1.23 9.78
N TYR A 70 -11.16 1.85 10.62
CA TYR A 70 -11.63 2.28 11.95
C TYR A 70 -12.32 3.64 11.98
N TYR A 71 -12.15 4.49 10.96
CA TYR A 71 -12.89 5.76 10.91
C TYR A 71 -14.39 5.49 10.95
N HIS A 72 -15.08 6.23 11.83
CA HIS A 72 -16.51 6.11 12.10
C HIS A 72 -16.97 4.70 12.51
N ASN A 73 -16.04 3.84 12.93
CA ASN A 73 -16.27 2.43 13.25
C ASN A 73 -17.05 1.69 12.16
N LEU A 74 -16.47 1.65 10.94
CA LEU A 74 -17.06 0.96 9.80
C LEU A 74 -17.54 -0.47 10.10
N PRO A 75 -16.81 -1.32 10.86
CA PRO A 75 -17.29 -2.65 11.24
C PRO A 75 -18.64 -2.62 11.97
N GLU A 76 -18.84 -1.69 12.90
CA GLU A 76 -20.09 -1.53 13.65
C GLU A 76 -21.22 -0.99 12.76
N ILE A 77 -20.90 -0.05 11.86
CA ILE A 77 -21.84 0.40 10.82
C ILE A 77 -22.33 -0.80 9.99
N MET A 78 -21.42 -1.69 9.57
CA MET A 78 -21.76 -2.89 8.81
C MET A 78 -22.65 -3.84 9.63
N ALA A 79 -22.38 -4.02 10.93
CA ALA A 79 -23.23 -4.81 11.83
C ALA A 79 -24.64 -4.23 11.94
N GLY A 80 -24.78 -2.91 12.05
CA GLY A 80 -26.07 -2.22 12.05
C GLY A 80 -26.85 -2.41 10.74
N LEU A 81 -26.18 -2.37 9.59
CA LEU A 81 -26.80 -2.65 8.29
C LEU A 81 -27.31 -4.09 8.18
N ALA A 82 -26.53 -5.05 8.67
CA ALA A 82 -26.90 -6.46 8.67
C ALA A 82 -28.10 -6.74 9.59
N ALA A 83 -28.14 -6.11 10.78
CA ALA A 83 -29.26 -6.22 11.70
C ALA A 83 -30.57 -5.65 11.13
N GLY A 84 -30.48 -4.62 10.28
CA GLY A 84 -31.63 -4.03 9.58
C GLY A 84 -31.99 -4.69 8.25
N ALA A 85 -31.26 -5.73 7.81
CA ALA A 85 -31.54 -6.45 6.57
C ALA A 85 -32.81 -7.31 6.69
N VAL A 86 -33.29 -7.84 5.55
CA VAL A 86 -34.45 -8.75 5.51
C VAL A 86 -34.06 -10.03 4.75
N PRO A 87 -33.96 -11.19 5.42
CA PRO A 87 -34.06 -11.37 6.88
C PRO A 87 -32.88 -10.70 7.62
N PRO A 88 -33.06 -10.30 8.90
CA PRO A 88 -31.99 -9.68 9.68
C PRO A 88 -30.88 -10.69 9.94
N ARG A 89 -29.63 -10.20 9.96
CA ARG A 89 -28.44 -11.00 10.25
C ARG A 89 -27.63 -10.36 11.38
N GLN A 90 -27.39 -11.11 12.44
CA GLN A 90 -26.45 -10.69 13.47
C GLN A 90 -25.02 -10.86 12.99
N LEU A 91 -24.17 -9.88 13.27
CA LEU A 91 -22.73 -9.97 13.03
C LEU A 91 -21.97 -9.88 14.36
N HIS A 92 -20.94 -10.71 14.49
CA HIS A 92 -19.87 -10.50 15.45
C HIS A 92 -18.68 -9.91 14.69
N VAL A 93 -18.40 -8.63 14.92
CA VAL A 93 -17.31 -7.92 14.24
C VAL A 93 -16.15 -7.67 15.19
N ALA A 94 -14.93 -7.82 14.69
CA ALA A 94 -13.72 -7.37 15.35
C ALA A 94 -12.79 -6.70 14.34
N MET A 95 -11.84 -5.91 14.83
CA MET A 95 -10.84 -5.28 13.97
C MET A 95 -9.44 -5.32 14.59
N GLU A 96 -8.44 -5.61 13.76
CA GLU A 96 -7.01 -5.46 14.03
C GLU A 96 -6.50 -4.35 13.13
N VAL A 97 -6.28 -3.17 13.70
CA VAL A 97 -6.04 -1.95 12.93
C VAL A 97 -4.91 -1.12 13.51
N GLU A 98 -4.24 -0.38 12.64
CA GLU A 98 -3.22 0.59 13.03
C GLU A 98 -3.15 1.71 11.98
N GLY A 99 -3.08 2.97 12.41
CA GLY A 99 -3.01 4.14 11.52
C GLY A 99 -1.91 4.00 10.45
N GLY A 100 -2.29 4.15 9.18
CA GLY A 100 -1.38 4.04 8.04
C GLY A 100 -0.71 2.67 7.82
N ALA A 101 -1.11 1.62 8.56
CA ALA A 101 -0.48 0.32 8.46
C ALA A 101 -0.69 -0.35 7.09
N THR A 102 0.34 -1.05 6.63
CA THR A 102 0.29 -1.96 5.49
C THR A 102 -0.07 -3.38 5.94
N LEU A 103 -0.46 -4.26 5.02
CA LEU A 103 -0.61 -5.69 5.35
C LEU A 103 0.73 -6.30 5.78
N GLN A 104 1.86 -5.86 5.21
CA GLN A 104 3.19 -6.25 5.71
C GLN A 104 3.34 -5.96 7.20
N ARG A 105 3.00 -4.74 7.63
CA ARG A 105 3.15 -4.34 9.03
C ARG A 105 2.34 -5.24 9.96
N HIS A 106 1.10 -5.55 9.60
CA HIS A 106 0.25 -6.49 10.33
C HIS A 106 0.84 -7.90 10.37
N TRP A 107 1.35 -8.39 9.23
CA TRP A 107 1.98 -9.70 9.13
C TRP A 107 3.18 -9.81 10.05
N MET A 108 4.08 -8.82 10.02
CA MET A 108 5.32 -8.81 10.80
C MET A 108 5.07 -8.64 12.30
N ARG A 109 4.04 -7.88 12.69
CA ARG A 109 3.64 -7.74 14.11
C ARG A 109 3.05 -9.02 14.69
N GLY A 110 2.48 -9.89 13.84
CA GLY A 110 1.91 -11.18 14.23
C GLY A 110 0.58 -11.12 14.99
N THR A 111 0.14 -9.97 15.50
CA THR A 111 -1.15 -9.85 16.20
C THR A 111 -2.33 -10.23 15.29
N ALA A 112 -2.33 -9.77 14.03
CA ALA A 112 -3.35 -10.14 13.07
C ALA A 112 -3.43 -11.66 12.82
N LEU A 113 -2.28 -12.36 12.83
CA LEU A 113 -2.22 -13.81 12.71
C LEU A 113 -2.83 -14.51 13.94
N ARG A 114 -2.51 -14.03 15.15
CA ARG A 114 -3.13 -14.54 16.37
C ARG A 114 -4.65 -14.35 16.36
N ARG A 115 -5.13 -13.16 15.97
CA ARG A 115 -6.58 -12.89 15.82
C ARG A 115 -7.26 -13.85 14.85
N ILE A 116 -6.63 -14.19 13.72
CA ILE A 116 -7.14 -15.18 12.76
C ILE A 116 -7.25 -16.57 13.40
N GLU A 117 -6.33 -16.93 14.31
CA GLU A 117 -6.29 -18.24 14.96
C GLU A 117 -7.25 -18.36 16.15
N GLU A 118 -7.40 -17.28 16.93
CA GLU A 118 -8.17 -17.18 18.18
C GLU A 118 -9.66 -17.51 18.04
N GLU A 119 -10.27 -17.19 16.89
CA GLU A 119 -11.70 -17.41 16.67
C GLU A 119 -12.01 -18.15 15.37
N SER A 120 -13.23 -18.70 15.26
CA SER A 120 -13.73 -19.32 14.04
C SER A 120 -14.43 -18.30 13.13
N TRP A 121 -13.65 -17.41 12.55
CA TRP A 121 -14.13 -16.41 11.59
C TRP A 121 -14.83 -17.05 10.37
N ASP A 122 -15.90 -16.43 9.88
CA ASP A 122 -16.51 -16.80 8.60
C ASP A 122 -15.87 -16.00 7.45
N PHE A 123 -15.57 -14.73 7.72
CA PHE A 123 -14.91 -13.83 6.79
C PHE A 123 -13.77 -13.08 7.47
N VAL A 124 -12.70 -12.84 6.71
CA VAL A 124 -11.64 -11.92 7.09
C VAL A 124 -11.50 -10.89 5.98
N VAL A 125 -11.74 -9.63 6.32
CA VAL A 125 -11.64 -8.48 5.44
C VAL A 125 -10.21 -7.95 5.50
N LEU A 126 -9.52 -7.94 4.36
CA LEU A 126 -8.17 -7.41 4.21
C LEU A 126 -8.22 -6.06 3.52
N GLN A 127 -7.66 -5.06 4.19
CA GLN A 127 -7.50 -3.71 3.67
C GLN A 127 -6.02 -3.31 3.71
N GLU A 128 -5.45 -3.06 2.53
CA GLU A 128 -4.08 -2.55 2.40
C GLU A 128 -4.04 -1.02 2.61
N GLN A 129 -2.86 -0.47 2.88
CA GLN A 129 -2.63 0.98 2.85
C GLN A 129 -3.22 1.58 1.55
N SER A 130 -3.87 2.75 1.69
CA SER A 130 -4.73 3.39 0.67
C SER A 130 -4.11 3.58 -0.74
N MET A 131 -2.79 3.50 -0.84
CA MET A 131 -1.99 3.70 -2.05
C MET A 131 -1.12 2.47 -2.38
N LEU A 132 -1.42 1.31 -1.79
CA LEU A 132 -0.67 0.05 -1.91
C LEU A 132 0.76 0.13 -1.35
N GLY A 133 0.98 1.06 -0.42
CA GLY A 133 2.30 1.39 0.12
C GLY A 133 2.60 2.88 0.00
N VAL A 134 3.74 3.30 0.55
CA VAL A 134 4.19 4.69 0.45
C VAL A 134 4.97 4.86 -0.84
N THR A 135 4.42 5.63 -1.77
CA THR A 135 5.00 5.85 -3.10
C THR A 135 4.87 7.30 -3.54
N LEU A 136 5.96 7.86 -4.07
CA LEU A 136 5.98 9.17 -4.72
C LEU A 136 6.48 9.05 -6.17
N VAL A 137 5.79 9.72 -7.08
CA VAL A 137 6.25 9.93 -8.46
C VAL A 137 6.34 11.43 -8.71
N GLU A 138 7.51 11.91 -9.09
CA GLU A 138 7.79 13.35 -9.26
C GLU A 138 7.47 14.16 -7.97
N GLY A 139 7.70 13.56 -6.81
CA GLY A 139 7.38 14.13 -5.50
C GLY A 139 5.90 14.12 -5.11
N ALA A 140 5.01 13.65 -5.99
CA ALA A 140 3.58 13.56 -5.72
C ALA A 140 3.16 12.14 -5.32
N PRO A 141 2.21 11.97 -4.38
CA PRO A 141 1.67 10.65 -4.03
C PRO A 141 1.06 9.93 -5.23
N ALA A 142 1.46 8.67 -5.44
CA ALA A 142 0.92 7.79 -6.48
C ALA A 142 0.53 6.41 -5.94
N ILE A 143 -0.36 5.71 -6.64
CA ILE A 143 -0.65 4.30 -6.36
C ILE A 143 0.60 3.49 -6.69
N ASN A 144 1.07 2.72 -5.72
CA ASN A 144 2.26 1.88 -5.86
C ASN A 144 2.03 0.72 -6.82
N ASP A 145 3.13 0.10 -7.24
CA ASP A 145 3.08 -1.24 -7.82
C ASP A 145 2.37 -2.22 -6.85
N PRO A 146 1.45 -3.05 -7.35
CA PRO A 146 0.68 -3.95 -6.50
C PRO A 146 1.48 -5.14 -5.96
N ALA A 147 2.70 -5.42 -6.44
CA ALA A 147 3.47 -6.59 -6.04
C ALA A 147 3.65 -6.69 -4.51
N PHE A 148 3.99 -5.57 -3.86
CA PHE A 148 4.09 -5.48 -2.40
C PHE A 148 2.79 -5.87 -1.69
N PHE A 149 1.68 -5.23 -2.06
CA PHE A 149 0.35 -5.54 -1.55
C PHE A 149 0.00 -7.02 -1.74
N GLN A 150 0.16 -7.51 -2.97
CA GLN A 150 -0.25 -8.85 -3.36
C GLN A 150 0.55 -9.93 -2.63
N GLN A 151 1.85 -9.71 -2.38
CA GLN A 151 2.68 -10.63 -1.62
C GLN A 151 2.08 -10.92 -0.23
N TYR A 152 1.75 -9.86 0.53
CA TYR A 152 1.25 -10.01 1.90
C TYR A 152 -0.23 -10.41 1.94
N ALA A 153 -1.04 -9.96 0.98
CA ALA A 153 -2.42 -10.43 0.88
C ALA A 153 -2.49 -11.94 0.57
N ARG A 154 -1.60 -12.49 -0.27
CA ARG A 154 -1.49 -13.96 -0.49
C ARG A 154 -1.09 -14.70 0.79
N LEU A 155 -0.17 -14.12 1.58
CA LEU A 155 0.25 -14.70 2.86
C LEU A 155 -0.93 -14.78 3.84
N PHE A 156 -1.70 -13.69 3.97
CA PHE A 156 -2.92 -13.68 4.78
C PHE A 156 -3.99 -14.63 4.27
N ASP A 157 -4.28 -14.66 2.97
CA ASP A 157 -5.29 -15.57 2.40
C ASP A 157 -4.98 -17.04 2.73
N ARG A 158 -3.70 -17.45 2.65
CA ARG A 158 -3.29 -18.79 3.11
C ARG A 158 -3.57 -19.01 4.60
N ALA A 159 -3.27 -18.04 5.45
CA ALA A 159 -3.55 -18.15 6.89
C ALA A 159 -5.06 -18.24 7.18
N ILE A 160 -5.86 -17.41 6.51
CA ILE A 160 -7.32 -17.35 6.62
C ILE A 160 -7.94 -18.68 6.18
N ARG A 161 -7.54 -19.21 5.03
CA ARG A 161 -8.06 -20.48 4.49
C ARG A 161 -7.73 -21.69 5.33
N ARG A 162 -6.57 -21.72 5.99
CA ARG A 162 -6.22 -22.78 6.95
C ARG A 162 -7.22 -22.86 8.11
N ARG A 163 -7.93 -21.77 8.41
CA ARG A 163 -9.01 -21.72 9.41
C ARG A 163 -10.42 -21.89 8.81
N GLY A 164 -10.51 -22.13 7.50
CA GLY A 164 -11.78 -22.31 6.77
C GLY A 164 -12.53 -21.01 6.45
N ALA A 165 -12.03 -19.86 6.90
CA ALA A 165 -12.61 -18.56 6.65
C ALA A 165 -12.45 -18.13 5.18
N ARG A 166 -13.27 -17.16 4.75
CA ARG A 166 -13.22 -16.59 3.40
C ARG A 166 -12.55 -15.22 3.42
N THR A 167 -11.56 -15.03 2.56
CA THR A 167 -10.92 -13.72 2.34
C THR A 167 -11.85 -12.78 1.57
N VAL A 168 -11.99 -11.56 2.07
CA VAL A 168 -12.64 -10.42 1.40
C VAL A 168 -11.61 -9.33 1.21
N LEU A 169 -11.33 -8.94 -0.02
CA LEU A 169 -10.46 -7.82 -0.34
C LEU A 169 -11.28 -6.52 -0.36
N TYR A 170 -10.96 -5.60 0.54
CA TYR A 170 -11.59 -4.28 0.60
C TYR A 170 -10.90 -3.34 -0.41
N SER A 171 -11.45 -3.28 -1.63
CA SER A 171 -10.93 -2.41 -2.71
C SER A 171 -11.31 -0.95 -2.44
N THR A 172 -10.37 -0.20 -1.87
CA THR A 172 -10.53 1.19 -1.39
C THR A 172 -10.66 2.20 -2.54
N TRP A 173 -10.62 3.50 -2.20
CA TRP A 173 -10.70 4.62 -3.12
C TRP A 173 -9.38 5.41 -3.22
N SER A 174 -9.17 6.10 -4.34
CA SER A 174 -8.09 7.07 -4.53
C SER A 174 -8.42 8.40 -3.83
N ARG A 175 -7.39 9.21 -3.57
CA ARG A 175 -7.53 10.54 -2.94
C ARG A 175 -8.48 11.45 -3.73
N ARG A 176 -9.13 12.41 -3.04
CA ARG A 176 -10.21 13.29 -3.56
C ARG A 176 -9.91 13.88 -4.94
N ASN A 177 -8.68 14.37 -5.12
CA ASN A 177 -8.23 15.06 -6.33
C ASN A 177 -7.26 14.22 -7.18
N ALA A 178 -7.15 12.92 -6.92
CA ALA A 178 -6.30 12.04 -7.71
C ALA A 178 -6.88 11.88 -9.13
N PRO A 179 -6.02 11.74 -10.16
CA PRO A 179 -6.47 11.40 -11.51
C PRO A 179 -7.24 10.07 -11.51
N ALA A 180 -8.20 9.93 -12.44
CA ALA A 180 -9.01 8.71 -12.57
C ALA A 180 -8.16 7.43 -12.77
N SER A 181 -6.97 7.57 -13.37
CA SER A 181 -6.00 6.48 -13.54
C SER A 181 -5.54 5.87 -12.20
N GLN A 182 -5.51 6.64 -11.10
CA GLN A 182 -5.16 6.10 -9.79
C GLN A 182 -6.23 5.15 -9.26
N GLN A 183 -7.53 5.48 -9.39
CA GLN A 183 -8.57 4.53 -9.00
C GLN A 183 -8.54 3.28 -9.90
N ALA A 184 -8.35 3.45 -11.20
CA ALA A 184 -8.24 2.31 -12.11
C ALA A 184 -7.07 1.39 -11.72
N ALA A 185 -5.96 1.94 -11.24
CA ALA A 185 -4.84 1.17 -10.71
C ALA A 185 -5.20 0.37 -9.44
N LEU A 186 -5.92 0.99 -8.49
CA LEU A 186 -6.43 0.27 -7.31
C LEU A 186 -7.37 -0.86 -7.70
N ASP A 187 -8.38 -0.58 -8.53
CA ASP A 187 -9.39 -1.56 -8.94
C ASP A 187 -8.74 -2.76 -9.65
N ALA A 188 -7.76 -2.50 -10.51
CA ALA A 188 -7.02 -3.54 -11.20
C ALA A 188 -6.11 -4.36 -10.26
N ALA A 189 -5.44 -3.73 -9.29
CA ALA A 189 -4.62 -4.41 -8.30
C ALA A 189 -5.43 -5.40 -7.46
N TYR A 190 -6.56 -4.94 -6.90
CA TYR A 190 -7.45 -5.76 -6.09
C TYR A 190 -8.20 -6.82 -6.92
N GLY A 191 -8.67 -6.45 -8.11
CA GLY A 191 -9.35 -7.38 -9.01
C GLY A 191 -8.43 -8.51 -9.48
N ALA A 192 -7.18 -8.21 -9.83
CA ALA A 192 -6.23 -9.20 -10.33
C ALA A 192 -5.91 -10.23 -9.23
N LEU A 193 -5.64 -9.75 -8.02
CA LEU A 193 -5.42 -10.62 -6.88
C LEU A 193 -6.68 -11.41 -6.52
N GLY A 194 -7.85 -10.77 -6.50
CA GLY A 194 -9.13 -11.41 -6.21
C GLY A 194 -9.40 -12.58 -7.15
N ARG A 195 -9.12 -12.41 -8.45
CA ARG A 195 -9.19 -13.48 -9.45
C ARG A 195 -8.17 -14.58 -9.19
N GLU A 196 -6.92 -14.21 -8.93
CA GLU A 196 -5.82 -15.14 -8.72
C GLU A 196 -6.08 -16.07 -7.54
N ILE A 197 -6.41 -15.51 -6.37
CA ILE A 197 -6.59 -16.32 -5.17
C ILE A 197 -8.02 -16.85 -5.08
N GLY A 198 -9.00 -16.28 -5.79
CA GLY A 198 -10.42 -16.61 -5.67
C GLY A 198 -11.08 -15.99 -4.43
N ALA A 199 -10.60 -14.83 -3.99
CA ALA A 199 -11.18 -14.06 -2.89
C ALA A 199 -12.41 -13.27 -3.36
N LEU A 200 -13.29 -12.93 -2.42
CA LEU A 200 -14.31 -11.93 -2.68
C LEU A 200 -13.63 -10.55 -2.80
N VAL A 201 -14.08 -9.71 -3.71
CA VAL A 201 -13.63 -8.31 -3.79
C VAL A 201 -14.83 -7.40 -3.51
N ALA A 202 -14.67 -6.50 -2.55
CA ALA A 202 -15.64 -5.45 -2.25
C ALA A 202 -15.24 -4.16 -3.01
N PRO A 203 -15.92 -3.81 -4.13
CA PRO A 203 -15.54 -2.71 -5.02
C PRO A 203 -16.00 -1.34 -4.47
N VAL A 204 -15.45 -0.95 -3.31
CA VAL A 204 -15.82 0.30 -2.64
C VAL A 204 -15.40 1.50 -3.47
N GLY A 205 -14.18 1.52 -4.00
CA GLY A 205 -13.67 2.60 -4.86
C GLY A 205 -14.52 2.87 -6.10
N ALA A 206 -14.94 1.83 -6.81
CA ALA A 206 -15.83 1.97 -7.97
C ALA A 206 -17.21 2.56 -7.57
N THR A 207 -17.76 2.14 -6.43
CA THR A 207 -19.01 2.70 -5.89
C THR A 207 -18.84 4.16 -5.50
N TRP A 208 -17.70 4.49 -4.87
CA TRP A 208 -17.32 5.83 -4.48
C TRP A 208 -17.27 6.79 -5.68
N GLN A 209 -16.67 6.35 -6.80
CA GLN A 209 -16.62 7.13 -8.04
C GLN A 209 -18.02 7.43 -8.59
N ARG A 210 -18.93 6.45 -8.59
CA ARG A 210 -20.29 6.64 -9.11
C ARG A 210 -21.09 7.63 -8.29
N VAL A 211 -21.04 7.51 -6.97
CA VAL A 211 -21.74 8.45 -6.08
C VAL A 211 -21.19 9.86 -6.24
N ARG A 212 -19.86 10.04 -6.36
CA ARG A 212 -19.27 11.35 -6.63
C ARG A 212 -19.64 11.92 -8.00
N ALA A 213 -19.74 11.07 -9.02
CA ALA A 213 -20.12 11.51 -10.36
C ALA A 213 -21.60 11.93 -10.41
N GLU A 214 -22.49 11.18 -9.77
CA GLU A 214 -23.93 11.47 -9.74
C GLU A 214 -24.28 12.63 -8.80
N ARG A 215 -23.59 12.73 -7.66
CA ARG A 215 -23.83 13.77 -6.67
C ARG A 215 -22.53 14.34 -6.07
N PRO A 216 -21.85 15.26 -6.79
CA PRO A 216 -20.59 15.84 -6.35
C PRO A 216 -20.66 16.60 -5.03
N THR A 217 -21.86 17.05 -4.62
CA THR A 217 -22.10 17.77 -3.37
C THR A 217 -22.25 16.84 -2.15
N LEU A 218 -22.39 15.53 -2.36
CA LEU A 218 -22.41 14.57 -1.27
C LEU A 218 -20.97 14.24 -0.88
N GLU A 219 -20.51 14.83 0.22
CA GLU A 219 -19.13 14.69 0.67
C GLU A 219 -18.86 13.30 1.26
N LEU A 220 -18.04 12.53 0.56
CA LEU A 220 -17.60 11.20 0.98
C LEU A 220 -16.26 11.23 1.72
N PHE A 221 -15.50 12.32 1.58
CA PHE A 221 -14.20 12.48 2.21
C PHE A 221 -14.29 13.34 3.46
N ASP A 222 -13.46 13.02 4.44
CA ASP A 222 -13.02 13.98 5.44
C ASP A 222 -12.33 15.19 4.74
N PRO A 223 -12.24 16.38 5.37
CA PRO A 223 -11.57 17.55 4.79
C PRO A 223 -10.14 17.30 4.30
N ASP A 224 -9.44 16.29 4.84
CA ASP A 224 -8.10 15.92 4.40
C ASP A 224 -8.02 15.32 2.98
N GLY A 225 -9.17 15.02 2.35
CA GLY A 225 -9.26 14.47 1.00
C GLY A 225 -8.81 13.02 0.88
N SER A 226 -8.75 12.30 1.98
CA SER A 226 -8.30 10.91 2.09
C SER A 226 -9.27 10.05 2.89
N HIS A 227 -9.42 10.37 4.18
CA HIS A 227 -10.22 9.56 5.09
C HIS A 227 -11.70 9.65 4.71
N PRO A 228 -12.51 8.64 5.09
CA PRO A 228 -13.93 8.71 4.81
C PRO A 228 -14.62 9.70 5.75
N SER A 229 -15.61 10.41 5.22
CA SER A 229 -16.67 11.02 6.02
C SER A 229 -17.56 9.91 6.62
N PRO A 230 -18.50 10.23 7.54
CA PRO A 230 -19.50 9.27 7.99
C PRO A 230 -20.27 8.62 6.82
N VAL A 231 -20.56 9.40 5.77
CA VAL A 231 -21.25 8.93 4.56
C VAL A 231 -20.36 8.00 3.74
N GLY A 232 -19.07 8.33 3.61
CA GLY A 232 -18.09 7.45 2.97
C GLY A 232 -17.98 6.09 3.67
N SER A 233 -18.02 6.08 5.00
CA SER A 233 -17.99 4.84 5.80
C SER A 233 -19.28 4.02 5.66
N LEU A 234 -20.44 4.68 5.61
CA LEU A 234 -21.72 4.02 5.29
C LEU A 234 -21.71 3.38 3.91
N LEU A 235 -21.17 4.08 2.90
CA LEU A 235 -21.05 3.55 1.54
C LEU A 235 -20.16 2.30 1.53
N ALA A 236 -18.99 2.38 2.16
CA ALA A 236 -18.07 1.24 2.27
C ALA A 236 -18.71 0.05 3.00
N ALA A 237 -19.35 0.28 4.14
CA ALA A 237 -20.07 -0.75 4.89
C ALA A 237 -21.21 -1.37 4.08
N SER A 238 -21.93 -0.58 3.28
CA SER A 238 -23.00 -1.07 2.40
C SER A 238 -22.48 -2.00 1.32
N VAL A 239 -21.33 -1.68 0.72
CA VAL A 239 -20.69 -2.52 -0.30
C VAL A 239 -20.14 -3.81 0.33
N LEU A 240 -19.44 -3.70 1.47
CA LEU A 240 -18.90 -4.86 2.18
C LEU A 240 -20.02 -5.81 2.62
N TRP A 241 -21.09 -5.30 3.20
CA TRP A 241 -22.25 -6.11 3.57
C TRP A 241 -22.93 -6.71 2.35
N GLY A 242 -23.11 -5.95 1.25
CA GLY A 242 -23.69 -6.50 0.03
C GLY A 242 -22.85 -7.64 -0.58
N VAL A 243 -21.52 -7.64 -0.40
CA VAL A 243 -20.63 -8.74 -0.82
C VAL A 243 -20.65 -9.92 0.16
N ILE A 244 -20.67 -9.66 1.47
CA ILE A 244 -20.65 -10.70 2.53
C ILE A 244 -22.02 -11.34 2.72
N GLY A 245 -23.05 -10.52 2.93
CA GLY A 245 -24.43 -10.89 3.20
C GLY A 245 -25.25 -11.19 1.95
N GLY A 246 -24.71 -10.93 0.76
CA GLY A 246 -25.33 -11.30 -0.50
C GLY A 246 -26.24 -10.22 -1.10
N GLU A 247 -26.76 -9.26 -0.37
CA GLU A 247 -27.47 -8.10 -0.95
C GLU A 247 -27.27 -6.85 -0.10
N VAL A 248 -27.32 -5.68 -0.74
CA VAL A 248 -27.40 -4.41 -0.02
C VAL A 248 -28.83 -4.27 0.52
N PRO A 249 -29.04 -3.91 1.80
CA PRO A 249 -30.37 -3.78 2.38
C PRO A 249 -31.26 -2.86 1.55
N ALA A 250 -32.52 -3.26 1.35
CA ALA A 250 -33.48 -2.50 0.53
C ALA A 250 -33.63 -1.04 0.99
N ARG A 251 -33.46 -0.81 2.29
CA ARG A 251 -33.41 0.51 2.92
C ARG A 251 -32.19 0.60 3.82
N LEU A 252 -31.41 1.67 3.67
CA LEU A 252 -30.39 2.02 4.65
C LEU A 252 -31.04 2.82 5.80
N PRO A 253 -30.63 2.58 7.05
CA PRO A 253 -31.08 3.37 8.19
C PRO A 253 -30.70 4.85 8.04
N ARG A 254 -31.60 5.74 8.48
CA ARG A 254 -31.36 7.20 8.46
C ARG A 254 -30.34 7.64 9.51
N GLU A 255 -30.26 6.86 10.59
CA GLU A 255 -29.33 7.06 11.69
C GLU A 255 -28.80 5.69 12.12
N LEU A 256 -27.49 5.56 12.25
CA LEU A 256 -26.82 4.42 12.85
C LEU A 256 -26.09 4.90 14.09
N ARG A 257 -26.35 4.21 15.20
CA ARG A 257 -25.65 4.42 16.46
C ARG A 257 -24.73 3.24 16.75
N GLY A 258 -23.65 3.53 17.42
CA GLY A 258 -22.67 2.55 17.85
C GLY A 258 -21.60 3.23 18.70
N HIS A 259 -20.50 2.53 18.93
CA HIS A 259 -19.40 3.03 19.75
C HIS A 259 -18.33 3.66 18.85
N PRO A 260 -18.09 4.98 18.93
CA PRO A 260 -17.00 5.59 18.18
C PRO A 260 -15.64 5.00 18.57
N VAL A 261 -14.67 5.08 17.67
CA VAL A 261 -13.27 4.78 17.98
C VAL A 261 -12.71 5.93 18.81
N ALA A 262 -12.13 5.62 19.97
CA ALA A 262 -11.74 6.63 20.96
C ALA A 262 -10.52 7.47 20.50
N ASP A 263 -9.55 6.83 19.84
CA ASP A 263 -8.37 7.48 19.30
C ASP A 263 -8.21 7.19 17.80
N LEU A 264 -8.50 8.19 16.97
CA LEU A 264 -8.38 8.09 15.52
C LEU A 264 -6.93 8.15 15.00
N THR A 265 -5.95 8.42 15.86
CA THR A 265 -4.52 8.37 15.47
C THR A 265 -3.98 6.95 15.50
N THR A 266 -4.41 6.16 16.49
CA THR A 266 -3.96 4.78 16.69
C THR A 266 -4.99 3.74 16.23
N GLY A 267 -6.27 4.12 16.16
CA GLY A 267 -7.38 3.18 16.01
C GLY A 267 -7.69 2.41 17.30
N ALA A 268 -7.14 2.83 18.44
CA ALA A 268 -7.21 2.09 19.69
C ALA A 268 -8.48 2.40 20.49
N GLY A 269 -9.12 1.33 20.96
CA GLY A 269 -10.27 1.40 21.87
C GLY A 269 -11.56 1.88 21.21
N LEU A 270 -12.67 1.41 21.76
CA LEU A 270 -13.99 1.95 21.50
C LEU A 270 -14.37 2.84 22.68
N ALA A 271 -15.09 3.93 22.42
CA ALA A 271 -15.70 4.72 23.48
C ALA A 271 -16.77 3.90 24.21
N ASP A 272 -16.90 4.09 25.51
CA ASP A 272 -17.92 3.40 26.33
C ASP A 272 -19.34 3.90 26.05
N THR A 273 -19.48 5.05 25.38
CA THR A 273 -20.76 5.70 25.11
C THR A 273 -21.21 5.48 23.66
N LEU A 274 -22.50 5.16 23.50
CA LEU A 274 -23.15 5.13 22.19
C LEU A 274 -23.27 6.55 21.64
N ALA A 275 -22.90 6.72 20.37
CA ALA A 275 -23.09 7.96 19.62
C ALA A 275 -23.64 7.67 18.22
N ILE A 276 -24.09 8.72 17.54
CA ILE A 276 -24.44 8.64 16.12
C ILE A 276 -23.14 8.45 15.33
N LEU A 277 -22.99 7.28 14.70
CA LEU A 277 -21.89 7.02 13.78
C LEU A 277 -22.17 7.62 12.41
N VAL A 278 -23.43 7.53 11.95
CA VAL A 278 -23.86 8.10 10.68
C VAL A 278 -25.30 8.61 10.82
N ALA A 279 -25.54 9.82 10.32
CA ALA A 279 -26.87 10.35 10.08
C ALA A 279 -26.92 10.96 8.67
N LEU A 280 -27.92 10.59 7.87
CA LEU A 280 -28.00 11.00 6.47
C LEU A 280 -29.46 11.18 6.02
N PRO A 281 -29.77 12.22 5.21
CA PRO A 281 -31.08 12.36 4.59
C PRO A 281 -31.45 11.14 3.73
N GLU A 282 -32.74 10.78 3.70
CA GLU A 282 -33.22 9.59 3.00
C GLU A 282 -32.87 9.57 1.51
N ARG A 283 -32.90 10.74 0.86
CA ARG A 283 -32.47 10.89 -0.55
C ARG A 283 -31.03 10.44 -0.79
N ASP A 284 -30.14 10.76 0.15
CA ASP A 284 -28.71 10.48 0.04
C ASP A 284 -28.42 9.03 0.41
N ALA A 285 -29.12 8.49 1.41
CA ALA A 285 -29.08 7.08 1.75
C ALA A 285 -29.58 6.20 0.59
N ALA A 286 -30.65 6.62 -0.10
CA ALA A 286 -31.18 5.92 -1.27
C ALA A 286 -30.19 5.92 -2.43
N LEU A 287 -29.49 7.03 -2.69
CA LEU A 287 -28.43 7.11 -3.70
C LEU A 287 -27.28 6.16 -3.39
N VAL A 288 -26.72 6.23 -2.17
CA VAL A 288 -25.62 5.35 -1.73
C VAL A 288 -25.99 3.88 -1.90
N ARG A 289 -27.20 3.51 -1.45
CA ARG A 289 -27.73 2.15 -1.60
C ARG A 289 -27.85 1.74 -3.06
N ALA A 290 -28.44 2.59 -3.91
CA ALA A 290 -28.67 2.29 -5.32
C ALA A 290 -27.35 2.03 -6.05
N GLN A 291 -26.34 2.89 -5.84
CA GLN A 291 -25.03 2.74 -6.46
C GLN A 291 -24.29 1.50 -5.95
N ALA A 292 -24.28 1.26 -4.63
CA ALA A 292 -23.69 0.05 -4.06
C ALA A 292 -24.33 -1.23 -4.63
N ALA A 293 -25.66 -1.29 -4.67
CA ALA A 293 -26.39 -2.44 -5.20
C ALA A 293 -26.12 -2.64 -6.70
N GLN A 294 -26.04 -1.56 -7.47
CA GLN A 294 -25.76 -1.63 -8.89
C GLN A 294 -24.35 -2.16 -9.17
N VAL A 295 -23.32 -1.61 -8.52
CA VAL A 295 -21.93 -2.06 -8.70
C VAL A 295 -21.79 -3.53 -8.32
N ILE A 296 -22.42 -3.97 -7.23
CA ILE A 296 -22.39 -5.38 -6.81
C ILE A 296 -23.07 -6.30 -7.83
N ARG A 297 -24.22 -5.90 -8.40
CA ARG A 297 -24.89 -6.67 -9.46
C ARG A 297 -24.01 -6.80 -10.70
N GLU A 298 -23.36 -5.73 -11.11
CA GLU A 298 -22.45 -5.75 -12.25
C GLU A 298 -21.23 -6.63 -12.01
N ALA A 299 -20.61 -6.53 -10.82
CA ALA A 299 -19.51 -7.41 -10.43
C ALA A 299 -19.94 -8.88 -10.48
N ARG A 300 -21.13 -9.22 -9.98
CA ARG A 300 -21.67 -10.60 -10.04
C ARG A 300 -21.91 -11.09 -11.46
N ALA A 301 -22.50 -10.24 -12.31
CA ALA A 301 -22.71 -10.57 -13.72
C ALA A 301 -21.38 -10.85 -14.44
N ALA A 302 -20.29 -10.23 -13.99
CA ALA A 302 -18.93 -10.44 -14.48
C ALA A 302 -18.13 -11.51 -13.67
N GLY A 303 -18.80 -12.41 -12.95
CA GLY A 303 -18.14 -13.52 -12.23
C GLY A 303 -17.60 -13.15 -10.84
N GLY A 304 -18.14 -12.10 -10.24
CA GLY A 304 -17.79 -11.60 -8.89
C GLY A 304 -16.74 -10.49 -8.87
N LEU A 305 -16.27 -10.03 -10.03
CA LEU A 305 -15.24 -8.99 -10.18
C LEU A 305 -15.66 -8.00 -11.25
N LEU A 306 -15.42 -6.71 -11.04
CA LEU A 306 -15.56 -5.73 -12.11
C LEU A 306 -14.52 -5.96 -13.21
N PRO A 307 -14.77 -5.52 -14.45
CA PRO A 307 -13.79 -5.55 -15.53
C PRO A 307 -12.48 -4.87 -15.10
N ILE A 308 -11.36 -5.53 -15.40
CA ILE A 308 -10.03 -5.07 -14.99
C ILE A 308 -9.34 -4.41 -16.17
N SER A 309 -8.89 -3.19 -15.97
CA SER A 309 -7.99 -2.50 -16.91
C SER A 309 -6.54 -2.91 -16.66
N THR A 310 -5.72 -2.91 -17.71
CA THR A 310 -4.27 -3.05 -17.55
C THR A 310 -3.69 -1.78 -16.93
N ILE A 311 -2.87 -1.93 -15.88
CA ILE A 311 -2.13 -0.82 -15.28
C ILE A 311 -0.76 -0.77 -15.96
N PRO A 312 -0.33 0.38 -16.51
CA PRO A 312 1.05 0.52 -16.94
C PRO A 312 1.99 0.39 -15.73
N PRO A 313 3.20 -0.17 -15.90
CA PRO A 313 4.19 -0.18 -14.84
C PRO A 313 4.46 1.24 -14.32
N LEU A 314 4.65 1.36 -13.02
CA LEU A 314 5.04 2.63 -12.42
C LEU A 314 6.49 2.93 -12.78
N ALA A 315 6.71 3.65 -13.88
CA ALA A 315 8.05 3.97 -14.37
C ALA A 315 8.07 5.32 -15.10
N LEU A 316 9.17 6.05 -14.94
CA LEU A 316 9.43 7.27 -15.70
C LEU A 316 10.39 6.97 -16.86
N ALA A 317 9.95 7.19 -18.09
CA ALA A 317 10.81 7.03 -19.26
C ALA A 317 11.89 8.12 -19.32
N LEU A 318 13.09 7.72 -19.71
CA LEU A 318 14.14 8.64 -20.16
C LEU A 318 13.85 9.08 -21.60
N PRO A 319 14.16 10.34 -21.96
CA PRO A 319 14.13 10.75 -23.35
C PRO A 319 15.27 10.09 -24.14
N PRO A 320 15.23 10.12 -25.48
CA PRO A 320 16.35 9.70 -26.30
C PRO A 320 17.62 10.52 -26.00
N GLY A 321 18.72 9.82 -25.74
CA GLY A 321 20.05 10.38 -25.48
C GLY A 321 21.02 10.22 -26.64
N THR A 322 22.12 10.95 -26.60
CA THR A 322 23.29 10.68 -27.46
C THR A 322 24.35 9.87 -26.71
N ALA A 323 25.32 9.32 -27.44
CA ALA A 323 26.46 8.62 -26.83
C ALA A 323 27.22 9.54 -25.87
N LEU A 324 27.61 8.98 -24.72
CA LEU A 324 28.37 9.63 -23.65
C LEU A 324 29.80 9.07 -23.65
N SER A 325 30.80 9.95 -23.68
CA SER A 325 32.18 9.57 -23.37
C SER A 325 32.52 9.96 -21.92
N PRO A 326 33.34 9.16 -21.20
CA PRO A 326 33.74 9.49 -19.82
C PRO A 326 34.35 10.90 -19.66
N GLY A 327 35.06 11.39 -20.68
CA GLY A 327 35.64 12.72 -20.69
C GLY A 327 34.59 13.85 -20.67
N GLN A 328 33.41 13.63 -21.26
CA GLN A 328 32.30 14.59 -21.23
C GLN A 328 31.61 14.66 -19.87
N LEU A 329 31.78 13.64 -19.03
CA LEU A 329 31.19 13.61 -17.70
C LEU A 329 32.05 14.34 -16.66
N ALA A 330 33.36 14.44 -16.88
CA ALA A 330 34.28 15.09 -15.95
C ALA A 330 33.88 16.54 -15.69
N GLY A 331 33.97 16.97 -14.43
CA GLY A 331 33.61 18.31 -13.99
C GLY A 331 32.37 18.35 -13.09
N HIS A 332 31.86 19.56 -12.88
CA HIS A 332 30.78 19.84 -11.95
C HIS A 332 29.45 20.00 -12.69
N TRP A 333 28.43 19.32 -12.19
CA TRP A 333 27.07 19.34 -12.68
C TRP A 333 26.15 19.83 -11.56
N THR A 334 25.21 20.70 -11.88
CA THR A 334 24.23 21.20 -10.92
C THR A 334 22.84 21.22 -11.52
N GLY A 335 21.82 20.99 -10.69
CA GLY A 335 20.44 21.13 -11.10
C GLY A 335 19.47 20.68 -10.01
N THR A 336 18.28 20.23 -10.41
CA THR A 336 17.18 19.92 -9.47
C THR A 336 16.68 18.50 -9.65
N MET A 337 16.21 17.89 -8.56
CA MET A 337 15.62 16.56 -8.54
C MET A 337 14.24 16.57 -7.86
N ARG A 338 13.29 15.81 -8.39
CA ARG A 338 11.90 15.67 -7.89
C ARG A 338 11.62 14.27 -7.37
N LEU A 339 12.50 13.75 -6.52
CA LEU A 339 12.34 12.41 -5.91
C LEU A 339 11.48 12.45 -4.63
N TYR A 340 11.59 13.54 -3.88
CA TYR A 340 10.93 13.74 -2.58
C TYR A 340 9.74 14.71 -2.70
N GLY A 341 8.99 14.87 -1.61
CA GLY A 341 7.81 15.75 -1.58
C GLY A 341 8.07 17.23 -1.93
N SER A 342 9.32 17.67 -1.82
CA SER A 342 9.80 18.96 -2.33
C SER A 342 10.97 18.74 -3.29
N PRO A 343 11.09 19.54 -4.36
CA PRO A 343 12.29 19.53 -5.19
C PRO A 343 13.53 19.83 -4.36
N VAL A 344 14.62 19.12 -4.65
CA VAL A 344 15.92 19.32 -4.00
C VAL A 344 16.96 19.77 -5.02
N GLU A 345 17.82 20.67 -4.60
CA GLU A 345 19.00 21.04 -5.38
C GLU A 345 20.03 19.90 -5.28
N VAL A 346 20.58 19.53 -6.42
CA VAL A 346 21.49 18.40 -6.55
C VAL A 346 22.72 18.81 -7.35
N SER A 347 23.87 18.25 -6.97
CA SER A 347 25.09 18.38 -7.75
C SER A 347 25.82 17.05 -7.88
N LEU A 348 26.53 16.90 -8.98
CA LEU A 348 27.32 15.73 -9.28
C LEU A 348 28.70 16.21 -9.73
N HIS A 349 29.75 15.76 -9.06
CA HIS A 349 31.12 16.10 -9.39
C HIS A 349 31.87 14.84 -9.80
N PHE A 350 32.28 14.78 -11.07
CA PHE A 350 33.08 13.68 -11.58
C PHE A 350 34.55 14.09 -11.69
N THR A 351 35.43 13.30 -11.08
CA THR A 351 36.89 13.45 -11.16
C THR A 351 37.49 12.23 -11.83
N THR A 352 38.54 12.45 -12.63
CA THR A 352 39.30 11.36 -13.24
C THR A 352 40.62 11.19 -12.49
N THR A 353 40.86 10.02 -11.91
CA THR A 353 42.13 9.70 -11.24
C THR A 353 42.66 8.39 -11.81
N GLY A 354 43.87 8.42 -12.39
CA GLY A 354 44.48 7.23 -13.01
C GLY A 354 43.63 6.62 -14.13
N GLY A 355 42.91 7.44 -14.91
CA GLY A 355 42.02 7.00 -15.99
C GLY A 355 40.65 6.47 -15.52
N THR A 356 40.40 6.38 -14.22
CA THR A 356 39.10 5.96 -13.66
C THR A 356 38.26 7.18 -13.29
N LEU A 357 37.02 7.21 -13.77
CA LEU A 357 36.04 8.24 -13.43
C LEU A 357 35.39 7.92 -12.07
N ARG A 358 35.39 8.88 -11.14
CA ARG A 358 34.76 8.78 -9.81
C ARG A 358 33.79 9.93 -9.63
N GLY A 359 32.61 9.65 -9.08
CA GLY A 359 31.57 10.65 -8.85
C GLY A 359 31.29 10.89 -7.37
N GLU A 360 31.04 12.13 -7.00
CA GLU A 360 30.42 12.52 -5.73
C GLU A 360 29.09 13.21 -6.04
N TRP A 361 28.00 12.67 -5.51
CA TRP A 361 26.66 13.24 -5.56
C TRP A 361 26.39 14.04 -4.29
N THR A 362 25.74 15.18 -4.41
CA THR A 362 25.34 16.01 -3.28
C THR A 362 23.89 16.44 -3.40
N GLU A 363 23.14 16.31 -2.33
CA GLU A 363 21.76 16.81 -2.18
C GLU A 363 21.75 17.93 -1.15
N VAL A 364 21.05 19.01 -1.46
CA VAL A 364 20.85 20.15 -0.55
C VAL A 364 19.38 20.20 -0.15
N TYR A 365 19.14 20.13 1.15
CA TYR A 365 17.83 20.26 1.78
C TYR A 365 17.77 21.56 2.58
N GLU A 366 16.57 21.97 3.01
CA GLU A 366 16.39 23.19 3.83
C GLU A 366 17.26 23.22 5.09
N ARG A 367 17.54 22.05 5.69
CA ARG A 367 18.24 21.94 6.99
C ARG A 367 19.59 21.22 6.90
N GLY A 368 20.13 20.99 5.71
CA GLY A 368 21.41 20.31 5.60
C GLY A 368 21.80 19.89 4.19
N ARG A 369 22.94 19.21 4.12
CA ARG A 369 23.53 18.70 2.88
C ARG A 369 23.95 17.26 3.09
N LEU A 370 23.65 16.41 2.13
CA LEU A 370 24.11 15.02 2.08
C LEU A 370 25.04 14.86 0.88
N SER A 371 26.20 14.25 1.10
CA SER A 371 27.14 13.90 0.02
C SER A 371 27.42 12.41 0.05
N LEU A 372 27.28 11.76 -1.10
CA LEU A 372 27.42 10.32 -1.30
C LEU A 372 28.37 10.04 -2.46
N MET A 373 29.15 8.98 -2.33
CA MET A 373 29.97 8.50 -3.42
C MET A 373 29.09 7.76 -4.43
N VAL A 374 29.37 7.96 -5.71
CA VAL A 374 28.71 7.26 -6.81
C VAL A 374 29.22 5.83 -6.88
N GLU A 375 28.30 4.87 -6.83
CA GLU A 375 28.57 3.44 -6.90
C GLU A 375 28.14 2.86 -8.26
N GLY A 376 28.85 1.84 -8.73
CA GLY A 376 28.44 1.08 -9.93
C GLY A 376 28.34 1.91 -11.23
N LEU A 377 29.10 2.99 -11.34
CA LEU A 377 29.10 3.89 -12.50
C LEU A 377 29.42 3.12 -13.80
N ARG A 378 28.48 3.12 -14.75
CA ARG A 378 28.65 2.47 -16.05
C ARG A 378 27.83 3.16 -17.14
N ILE A 379 28.24 2.99 -18.39
CA ILE A 379 27.51 3.48 -19.57
C ILE A 379 27.08 2.27 -20.39
N GLU A 380 25.77 2.10 -20.59
CA GLU A 380 25.18 1.08 -21.47
C GLU A 380 24.48 1.76 -22.65
N GLY A 381 25.04 1.62 -23.85
CA GLY A 381 24.58 2.35 -25.03
C GLY A 381 24.71 3.86 -24.83
N THR A 382 23.58 4.54 -24.68
CA THR A 382 23.49 5.99 -24.43
C THR A 382 23.10 6.35 -22.99
N THR A 383 22.90 5.34 -22.14
CA THR A 383 22.41 5.54 -20.77
C THR A 383 23.55 5.40 -19.76
N LEU A 384 23.72 6.42 -18.94
CA LEU A 384 24.54 6.41 -17.74
C LEU A 384 23.76 5.76 -16.61
N HIS A 385 24.39 4.83 -15.89
CA HIS A 385 23.82 4.19 -14.72
C HIS A 385 24.75 4.36 -13.52
N PHE A 386 24.17 4.60 -12.36
CA PHE A 386 24.88 4.56 -11.08
C PHE A 386 23.92 4.39 -9.91
N ALA A 387 24.45 4.13 -8.73
CA ALA A 387 23.69 4.00 -7.50
C ALA A 387 24.27 4.91 -6.40
N LEU A 388 23.40 5.28 -5.46
CA LEU A 388 23.74 6.00 -4.24
C LEU A 388 23.22 5.21 -3.05
N SER A 389 24.14 4.83 -2.16
CA SER A 389 23.82 4.10 -0.94
C SER A 389 24.41 4.84 0.25
N ASP A 390 23.63 4.99 1.32
CA ASP A 390 24.13 5.45 2.61
C ASP A 390 23.78 4.42 3.68
N PRO A 391 24.74 3.61 4.15
CA PRO A 391 24.47 2.56 5.12
C PRO A 391 24.04 3.10 6.49
N ARG A 392 24.13 4.41 6.74
CA ARG A 392 23.68 5.06 7.98
C ARG A 392 22.17 5.30 7.99
N PHE A 393 21.52 5.26 6.84
CA PHE A 393 20.07 5.46 6.73
C PHE A 393 19.37 4.15 6.37
N LEU A 394 18.15 3.98 6.87
CA LEU A 394 17.28 2.84 6.53
C LEU A 394 16.61 3.00 5.15
N MET A 395 17.10 3.93 4.32
CA MET A 395 16.54 4.17 2.99
C MET A 395 17.11 3.16 1.99
N PRO A 396 16.28 2.65 1.05
CA PRO A 396 16.77 1.87 -0.06
C PRO A 396 17.86 2.62 -0.84
N THR A 397 18.78 1.87 -1.43
CA THR A 397 19.70 2.40 -2.46
C THR A 397 18.90 3.13 -3.54
N VAL A 398 19.38 4.31 -3.93
CA VAL A 398 18.79 5.10 -5.01
C VAL A 398 19.54 4.79 -6.30
N TYR A 399 18.84 4.25 -7.28
CA TYR A 399 19.36 3.94 -8.60
C TYR A 399 19.08 5.09 -9.54
N HIS A 400 20.11 5.53 -10.25
CA HIS A 400 20.02 6.60 -11.23
C HIS A 400 20.29 6.05 -12.63
N ARG A 401 19.48 6.54 -13.56
CA ARG A 401 19.71 6.39 -15.00
C ARG A 401 19.62 7.75 -15.66
N ALA A 402 20.51 8.07 -16.57
CA ALA A 402 20.53 9.37 -17.23
C ALA A 402 21.03 9.31 -18.66
N VAL A 403 20.63 10.29 -19.45
CA VAL A 403 21.07 10.48 -20.83
C VAL A 403 21.68 11.86 -21.01
N TRP A 404 22.59 11.95 -21.99
CA TRP A 404 23.06 13.24 -22.49
C TRP A 404 22.11 13.79 -23.54
N ARG A 405 21.71 15.05 -23.37
CA ARG A 405 20.92 15.78 -24.36
C ARG A 405 21.23 17.27 -24.33
N GLY A 406 21.73 17.80 -25.44
CA GLY A 406 21.87 19.25 -25.64
C GLY A 406 22.68 19.99 -24.55
N GLY A 407 23.76 19.38 -24.05
CA GLY A 407 24.59 20.00 -23.00
C GLY A 407 24.10 19.76 -21.57
N ALA A 408 23.08 18.93 -21.38
CA ALA A 408 22.53 18.58 -20.08
C ALA A 408 22.51 17.06 -19.86
N LEU A 409 22.56 16.67 -18.59
CA LEU A 409 22.21 15.33 -18.14
C LEU A 409 20.75 15.35 -17.71
N GLU A 410 19.92 14.53 -18.35
CA GLU A 410 18.53 14.30 -17.96
C GLU A 410 18.41 12.89 -17.40
N GLY A 411 17.96 12.78 -16.15
CA GLY A 411 17.94 11.51 -15.44
C GLY A 411 16.66 11.23 -14.67
N VAL A 412 16.56 9.98 -14.27
CA VAL A 412 15.55 9.43 -13.37
C VAL A 412 16.29 8.81 -12.20
N ALA A 413 15.84 9.13 -10.99
CA ALA A 413 16.23 8.50 -9.74
C ALA A 413 15.08 7.60 -9.26
N GLU A 414 15.41 6.41 -8.79
CA GLU A 414 14.45 5.42 -8.29
C GLU A 414 14.98 4.79 -7.01
N ALA A 415 14.20 4.88 -5.92
CA ALA A 415 14.53 4.29 -4.63
C ALA A 415 13.46 3.26 -4.24
N GLY A 416 13.89 2.11 -3.74
CA GLY A 416 13.01 0.98 -3.45
C GLY A 416 12.70 0.16 -4.70
N THR A 417 11.77 -0.77 -4.58
CA THR A 417 11.29 -1.61 -5.70
C THR A 417 9.77 -1.78 -5.58
N ALA A 418 9.17 -2.48 -6.54
CA ALA A 418 7.78 -2.91 -6.46
C ALA A 418 7.45 -3.70 -5.17
N GLU A 419 8.44 -4.33 -4.55
CA GLU A 419 8.34 -5.14 -3.32
C GLU A 419 9.05 -4.51 -2.11
N GLN A 420 9.66 -3.33 -2.25
CA GLN A 420 10.38 -2.65 -1.17
C GLN A 420 9.92 -1.19 -1.03
N LEU A 421 9.38 -0.87 0.14
CA LEU A 421 8.92 0.48 0.47
C LEU A 421 10.00 1.33 1.18
N PRO A 422 9.93 2.67 1.05
CA PRO A 422 9.08 3.41 0.11
C PRO A 422 9.58 3.24 -1.33
N HIS A 423 8.67 3.33 -2.30
CA HIS A 423 9.00 3.30 -3.72
C HIS A 423 8.93 4.73 -4.28
N LEU A 424 10.07 5.34 -4.57
CA LEU A 424 10.17 6.74 -4.99
C LEU A 424 10.74 6.80 -6.40
N ILE A 425 10.11 7.58 -7.28
CA ILE A 425 10.59 7.77 -8.65
C ILE A 425 10.55 9.25 -9.00
N GLY A 426 11.65 9.84 -9.44
CA GLY A 426 11.70 11.27 -9.75
C GLY A 426 12.68 11.59 -10.86
N ARG A 427 12.38 12.61 -11.66
CA ARG A 427 13.34 13.15 -12.62
C ARG A 427 14.30 14.12 -11.98
N TRP A 428 15.45 14.24 -12.62
CA TRP A 428 16.41 15.30 -12.40
C TRP A 428 17.02 15.77 -13.71
N THR A 429 17.46 17.03 -13.73
CA THR A 429 18.19 17.59 -14.86
C THR A 429 19.35 18.40 -14.34
N MET A 430 20.54 18.22 -14.91
CA MET A 430 21.75 18.94 -14.54
C MET A 430 22.45 19.53 -15.76
N ARG A 431 23.14 20.66 -15.54
CA ARG A 431 24.02 21.29 -16.53
C ARG A 431 25.42 21.42 -15.97
N ALA A 432 26.42 21.42 -16.86
CA ALA A 432 27.80 21.70 -16.50
C ALA A 432 27.91 23.12 -15.94
N ARG A 433 28.73 23.28 -14.90
CA ARG A 433 29.03 24.56 -14.26
C ARG A 433 30.36 25.13 -14.74
#